data_AF-A0A0R1MAY4-F1
#
_entry.id   AF-A0A0R1MAY4-F1
#
_cell.length_a   1.000
_cell.length_b   1.000
_cell.length_c   1.000
_cell.angle_alpha   90.00
_cell.angle_beta   90.00
_cell.angle_gamma   90.00
#
_symmetry.space_group_name_H-M   'P 1'
#
loop_
_entity.id
_entity.type
_entity.pdbx_description
1 polymer ?
#
loop_
_entity_poly.entity_id
_entity_poly.type
_entity_poly.pdbx_seq_one_letter_code
_entity_poly.pdbx_strand_id
1 'polypeptide(L)' 'MGLNHDQFLLVEQGVKTIEIRLNDPKRSLLKIDSSITFKDLKTQKELSVSVNKIYKFKTFLHFGR' A
#
# COMPACT_ATOMS: atom_id res chain seq x y z
N MET A 1 -5.21 3.12 6.08
CA MET A 1 -5.54 2.19 4.97
C MET A 1 -5.66 0.80 5.56
N GLY A 2 -6.82 0.14 5.49
CA GLY A 2 -6.99 -1.19 6.08
C GLY A 2 -6.20 -2.26 5.32
N LEU A 3 -5.59 -3.19 6.06
CA LEU A 3 -4.99 -4.41 5.54
C LEU A 3 -5.53 -5.60 6.32
N ASN A 4 -5.66 -6.75 5.65
CA ASN A 4 -5.87 -8.02 6.33
C ASN A 4 -4.64 -8.35 7.19
N HIS A 5 -4.84 -9.05 8.29
CA HIS A 5 -3.79 -9.35 9.28
C HIS A 5 -2.52 -9.94 8.65
N ASP A 6 -2.66 -10.94 7.78
CA ASP A 6 -1.51 -11.60 7.15
C ASP A 6 -0.71 -10.63 6.26
N GLN A 7 -1.39 -9.75 5.52
CA GLN A 7 -0.72 -8.73 4.72
C GLN A 7 -0.07 -7.66 5.59
N PHE A 8 -0.70 -7.28 6.70
CA PHE A 8 -0.12 -6.33 7.64
C PHE A 8 1.20 -6.86 8.22
N LEU A 9 1.23 -8.12 8.63
CA LEU A 9 2.45 -8.78 9.13
C LEU A 9 3.55 -8.80 8.07
N LEU A 10 3.23 -9.05 6.80
CA LEU A 10 4.22 -9.03 5.72
C LEU A 10 4.80 -7.63 5.47
N VAL A 11 4.00 -6.57 5.63
CA VAL A 11 4.48 -5.17 5.53
C VAL A 11 5.35 -4.84 6.75
N GLU A 12 4.92 -5.24 7.95
CA GLU A 12 5.66 -5.04 9.19
C GLU A 12 7.02 -5.74 9.17
N GLN A 13 7.10 -6.94 8.60
CA GLN A 13 8.35 -7.69 8.44
C GLN A 13 9.23 -7.16 7.29
N GLY A 14 8.75 -6.19 6.50
CA GLY A 14 9.47 -5.64 5.35
C GLY A 14 9.56 -6.56 4.14
N VAL A 15 8.92 -7.74 4.18
CA VAL A 15 8.88 -8.70 3.07
C VAL A 15 8.01 -8.16 1.93
N LYS A 16 6.88 -7.56 2.27
CA LYS A 16 5.95 -6.98 1.30
C LYS A 16 6.23 -5.49 1.11
N THR A 17 6.97 -5.18 0.05
CA THR A 17 7.39 -3.81 -0.28
C THR A 17 6.52 -3.12 -1.34
N ILE A 18 5.66 -3.89 -2.04
CA ILE A 18 4.77 -3.39 -3.10
C ILE A 18 3.31 -3.55 -2.67
N GLU A 19 2.50 -2.51 -2.86
CA GLU A 19 1.05 -2.51 -2.66
C GLU A 19 0.36 -2.08 -3.95
N ILE A 20 -0.53 -2.94 -4.47
CA ILE A 20 -1.26 -2.68 -5.71
C ILE A 20 -2.69 -2.29 -5.34
N ARG A 21 -3.16 -1.15 -5.86
CA ARG A 21 -4.54 -0.70 -5.70
C ARG A 21 -5.06 -0.07 -6.97
N LEU A 22 -6.39 -0.08 -7.12
CA LEU A 22 -7.05 0.76 -8.11
C LEU A 22 -6.69 2.22 -7.84
N ASN A 23 -6.46 2.99 -8.91
CA ASN A 23 -6.16 4.40 -8.83
C ASN A 23 -7.45 5.23 -8.63
N ASP A 24 -8.17 4.95 -7.55
CA ASP A 24 -9.36 5.70 -7.14
C ASP A 24 -8.98 7.14 -6.69
N PRO A 25 -9.93 8.09 -6.58
CA PRO A 25 -9.61 9.49 -6.26
C PRO A 25 -8.78 9.67 -5.00
N LYS A 26 -9.00 8.84 -3.96
CA LYS A 26 -8.23 8.91 -2.71
C LYS A 26 -6.78 8.46 -2.91
N ARG A 27 -6.52 7.55 -3.86
CA ARG A 27 -5.20 6.97 -4.14
C ARG A 27 -4.45 7.81 -5.17
N SER A 28 -5.18 8.47 -6.07
CA SER A 28 -4.60 9.42 -7.03
C SER A 28 -3.98 10.66 -6.37
N LEU A 29 -4.34 10.96 -5.12
CA LEU A 29 -3.77 12.05 -4.32
C LEU A 29 -2.43 11.71 -3.64
N LEU A 30 -2.01 10.44 -3.65
CA LEU A 30 -0.74 10.04 -3.06
C LEU A 30 0.43 10.64 -3.82
N LYS A 31 1.46 11.06 -3.09
CA LYS A 31 2.71 11.57 -3.65
C LYS A 31 3.89 10.75 -3.13
N ILE A 32 4.99 10.77 -3.87
CA ILE A 32 6.28 10.28 -3.38
C ILE A 32 6.64 11.05 -2.09
N ASP A 33 7.29 10.38 -1.16
CA ASP A 33 7.65 10.83 0.20
C ASP A 33 6.46 11.13 1.12
N SER A 34 5.23 10.85 0.70
CA SER A 34 4.08 10.92 1.59
C SER A 34 4.09 9.76 2.58
N SER A 35 3.82 10.06 3.85
CA SER A 35 3.58 9.05 4.88
C SER A 35 2.16 8.51 4.76
N ILE A 36 2.02 7.19 4.77
CA ILE A 36 0.75 6.47 4.78
C ILE A 36 0.67 5.58 6.01
N THR A 37 -0.49 5.58 6.66
CA THR A 37 -0.75 4.68 7.79
C THR A 37 -1.56 3.48 7.33
N PHE A 38 -0.97 2.29 7.46
CA PHE A 38 -1.66 1.02 7.37
C PHE A 38 -2.27 0.67 8.72
N LYS A 39 -3.44 0.06 8.69
CA LYS A 39 -4.15 -0.39 9.88
C LYS A 39 -4.52 -1.86 9.70
N ASP A 40 -4.13 -2.69 10.64
CA ASP A 40 -4.57 -4.08 10.70
C ASP A 40 -6.06 -4.12 11.08
N LEU A 41 -6.88 -4.70 10.21
CA LEU A 41 -8.31 -4.83 10.42
C LEU A 41 -8.67 -5.81 11.55
N LYS A 42 -7.73 -6.68 11.96
CA LYS A 42 -7.93 -7.65 13.04
C LYS A 42 -7.50 -7.11 14.39
N THR A 43 -6.30 -6.56 14.49
CA THR A 43 -5.70 -6.13 15.77
C THR A 43 -5.84 -4.63 16.03
N GLN A 44 -6.28 -3.86 15.03
CA GLN A 44 -6.33 -2.39 15.06
C GLN A 44 -4.96 -1.72 15.17
N LYS A 45 -3.86 -2.48 15.09
CA LYS A 45 -2.49 -1.96 15.08
C LYS A 45 -2.28 -1.08 13.85
N GLU A 46 -1.51 -0.02 14.02
CA GLU A 46 -1.18 0.93 12.96
C GLU A 46 0.31 0.93 12.66
N LEU A 47 0.65 1.06 11.38
CA LEU A 47 2.02 1.13 10.89
C LEU A 47 2.12 2.24 9.85
N SER A 48 2.94 3.24 10.13
CA SER A 48 3.20 4.34 9.20
C SER A 48 4.43 4.04 8.36
N VAL A 49 4.29 4.17 7.03
CA VAL A 49 5.38 3.95 6.06
C VAL A 49 5.44 5.10 5.08
N SER A 50 6.61 5.32 4.47
CA SER A 50 6.81 6.36 3.47
C SER A 50 6.72 5.79 2.05
N VAL A 51 6.05 6.50 1.14
CA VAL A 51 5.92 6.10 -0.26
C VAL A 51 7.19 6.45 -1.03
N ASN A 52 7.99 5.45 -1.39
CA ASN A 52 9.21 5.67 -2.17
C ASN A 52 8.91 5.92 -3.66
N LYS A 53 8.00 5.14 -4.27
CA LYS A 53 7.64 5.26 -5.70
C LYS A 53 6.17 4.98 -5.93
N ILE A 54 5.61 5.58 -6.99
CA ILE A 54 4.23 5.35 -7.44
C ILE A 54 4.26 5.03 -8.93
N TYR A 55 3.63 3.93 -9.32
CA TYR A 55 3.44 3.55 -10.71
C TYR A 55 1.95 3.52 -11.04
N LYS A 56 1.56 4.10 -12.18
CA LYS A 56 0.17 4.12 -12.67
C LYS A 56 0.10 3.32 -13.97
N PHE A 57 -0.74 2.30 -13.98
CA PHE A 57 -0.98 1.45 -15.14
C PHE A 57 -2.41 1.61 -15.63
N LYS A 58 -2.62 1.53 -16.95
CA LYS A 58 -3.96 1.59 -17.54
C LYS A 58 -4.79 0.33 -17.24
N THR A 59 -4.14 -0.82 -17.14
CA THR A 59 -4.78 -2.11 -16.85
C THR A 59 -3.86 -2.97 -15.99
N PHE A 60 -4.46 -3.92 -15.26
CA PHE A 60 -3.70 -4.89 -14.45
C PHE A 60 -2.75 -5.77 -15.27
N LEU A 61 -3.06 -6.01 -16.56
CA LEU A 61 -2.22 -6.81 -17.45
C LEU A 61 -0.79 -6.27 -17.60
N HIS A 62 -0.60 -4.97 -17.40
CA HIS A 62 0.71 -4.32 -17.53
C HIS A 62 1.53 -4.33 -16.24
N PHE A 63 0.95 -4.79 -15.12
CA PHE A 63 1.70 -4.91 -13.87
C PHE A 63 2.56 -6.18 -13.88
N GLY A 64 3.86 -6.04 -13.62
CA GLY A 64 4.80 -7.17 -13.50
C GLY A 64 5.36 -7.71 -14.83
N ARG A 65 5.13 -6.99 -15.93
CA ARG A 65 5.81 -7.19 -17.21
C ARG A 65 7.03 -6.29 -17.37
#